data_AF-A0A2A4RFJ8-F1
#
_entry.id   AF-A0A2A4RFJ8-F1
#
_cell.length_a   1.000
_cell.length_b   1.000
_cell.length_c   1.000
_cell.angle_alpha   90.00
_cell.angle_beta   90.00
_cell.angle_gamma   90.00
#
_symmetry.space_group_name_H-M   'P 1'
#
loop_
_entity.id
_entity.type
_entity.pdbx_description
1 polymer ?
#
loop_
_entity_poly.entity_id
_entity_poly.type
_entity_poly.pdbx_seq_one_letter_code
_entity_poly.pdbx_strand_id
1 'polypeptide(L)'
;MEKISMNPDLINGLFECFGALVLTINIRQLLKDKVLHGVHILPTIFYTGWGLWNLYYYPSLDQWFSFIGAIAIVVVNAVWVMLAVYYSRNKYASA
;
A
#
# COMPACT_ATOMS: atom_id res chain seq x y z
N MET A 1 7.17 13.52 36.07
CA MET A 1 7.52 12.54 35.02
C MET A 1 7.06 13.12 33.70
N GLU A 2 7.99 13.70 32.95
CA GLU A 2 7.73 14.21 31.61
C GLU A 2 7.43 12.99 30.72
N LYS A 3 6.16 12.81 30.33
CA LYS A 3 5.82 11.81 29.32
C LYS A 3 6.57 12.26 28.07
N ILE A 4 7.51 11.44 27.59
CA ILE A 4 8.04 11.56 26.24
C ILE A 4 6.82 11.48 25.31
N SER A 5 6.28 12.61 24.90
CA SER A 5 5.17 12.68 23.96
C SER A 5 5.75 12.39 22.60
N MET A 6 5.94 11.10 22.27
CA MET A 6 6.19 10.71 20.90
C MET A 6 5.03 11.25 20.06
N ASN A 7 5.36 12.01 19.02
CA ASN A 7 4.37 12.54 18.10
C ASN A 7 3.65 11.36 17.42
N PRO A 8 2.35 11.14 17.67
CA PRO A 8 1.60 10.03 17.07
C PRO A 8 1.61 10.05 15.54
N ASP A 9 1.69 11.24 14.94
CA ASP A 9 1.79 11.39 13.49
C ASP A 9 3.11 10.81 12.96
N LEU A 10 4.22 11.09 13.65
CA LEU A 10 5.52 10.55 13.26
C LEU A 10 5.54 9.02 13.35
N ILE A 11 4.97 8.46 14.42
CA ILE A 11 4.87 7.02 14.59
C ILE A 11 4.04 6.41 13.44
N ASN A 12 2.84 6.94 13.21
CA ASN A 12 1.96 6.43 12.18
C ASN A 12 2.59 6.55 10.77
N GLY A 13 3.15 7.71 10.44
CA GLY A 13 3.89 7.91 9.19
C GLY A 13 5.07 6.96 9.01
N LEU A 14 5.79 6.61 10.08
CA LEU A 14 6.85 5.60 10.03
C LEU A 14 6.29 4.20 9.76
N PHE A 15 5.18 3.83 10.40
CA PHE A 15 4.51 2.55 10.14
C PHE A 15 4.00 2.46 8.71
N GLU A 16 3.42 3.54 8.17
CA GLU A 16 2.97 3.57 6.79
C GLU A 16 4.13 3.52 5.79
N CYS A 17 5.20 4.28 6.01
CA CYS A 17 6.40 4.22 5.18
C CYS A 17 7.03 2.82 5.19
N PHE A 18 7.19 2.23 6.37
CA PHE A 18 7.76 0.88 6.50
C PHE A 18 6.82 -0.17 5.91
N GLY A 19 5.51 -0.04 6.12
CA GLY A 19 4.48 -0.87 5.50
C GLY A 19 4.56 -0.82 3.98
N ALA A 20 4.75 0.36 3.40
CA ALA A 20 4.93 0.52 1.95
C ALA A 20 6.17 -0.22 1.46
N LEU A 21 7.31 -0.11 2.17
CA LEU A 21 8.52 -0.87 1.85
C LEU A 21 8.28 -2.38 1.86
N VAL A 22 7.60 -2.91 2.88
CA VAL A 22 7.27 -4.35 2.96
C VAL A 22 6.33 -4.76 1.81
N LEU A 23 5.34 -3.93 1.49
CA LEU A 23 4.41 -4.20 0.37
C LEU A 23 5.12 -4.26 -0.99
N THR A 24 6.27 -3.59 -1.17
CA THR A 24 7.05 -3.72 -2.42
C THR A 24 7.54 -5.15 -2.68
N ILE A 25 7.65 -5.99 -1.65
CA ILE A 25 8.01 -7.41 -1.80
C ILE A 25 6.96 -8.13 -2.67
N ASN A 26 5.67 -7.79 -2.51
CA ASN A 26 4.59 -8.37 -3.33
C ASN A 26 4.73 -7.96 -4.80
N ILE A 27 5.15 -6.73 -5.08
CA ILE A 27 5.43 -6.25 -6.44
C ILE A 27 6.60 -7.04 -7.04
N ARG A 28 7.72 -7.11 -6.31
CA ARG A 28 8.91 -7.83 -6.76
C ARG A 28 8.61 -9.30 -7.04
N GLN A 29 7.85 -9.96 -6.18
CA GLN A 29 7.46 -11.36 -6.36
C GLN A 29 6.60 -11.52 -7.62
N LEU A 30 5.59 -10.67 -7.80
CA LEU A 30 4.71 -10.75 -8.96
C LEU A 30 5.43 -10.43 -10.29
N LEU A 31 6.39 -9.51 -10.29
CA LEU A 31 7.25 -9.23 -11.46
C LEU A 31 8.18 -10.41 -11.80
N LYS A 32 8.64 -11.14 -10.79
CA LYS A 32 9.47 -12.34 -10.97
C LYS A 32 8.66 -13.50 -11.53
N ASP A 33 7.49 -13.75 -10.95
CA ASP A 33 6.66 -14.90 -11.30
C ASP A 33 5.90 -14.68 -12.61
N LYS A 34 5.52 -13.44 -12.92
CA LYS A 34 4.71 -13.05 -14.09
C LYS A 34 3.35 -13.77 -14.18
N VAL A 35 2.87 -14.27 -13.04
CA VAL A 35 1.58 -14.94 -12.91
C VAL A 35 1.05 -14.74 -11.49
N LEU A 36 -0.26 -14.58 -11.35
CA LEU A 36 -0.93 -14.41 -10.06
C LEU A 36 -1.47 -15.77 -9.57
N HIS A 37 -0.95 -16.29 -8.44
CA HIS A 37 -1.38 -17.55 -7.83
C HIS A 37 -1.93 -17.34 -6.42
N GLY A 38 -3.10 -17.91 -6.12
CA GLY A 38 -3.57 -18.11 -4.74
C GLY A 38 -3.90 -16.85 -3.94
N VAL A 39 -3.95 -15.67 -4.57
CA VAL A 39 -4.25 -14.40 -3.92
C VAL A 39 -5.47 -13.75 -4.58
N HIS A 40 -6.46 -13.39 -3.78
CA HIS A 40 -7.59 -12.61 -4.23
C HIS A 40 -7.19 -11.12 -4.31
N ILE A 41 -7.51 -10.41 -5.41
CA ILE A 41 -7.08 -9.02 -5.60
C ILE A 41 -7.91 -7.99 -4.80
N LEU A 42 -9.13 -8.37 -4.42
CA LEU A 42 -10.09 -7.47 -3.77
C LEU A 42 -9.59 -6.82 -2.45
N PRO A 43 -8.90 -7.53 -1.54
CA PRO A 43 -8.32 -6.90 -0.36
C PRO A 43 -7.37 -5.77 -0.74
N THR A 44 -6.44 -5.96 -1.68
CA THR A 44 -5.50 -4.90 -2.07
C THR A 44 -6.22 -3.73 -2.74
N ILE A 45 -7.27 -3.98 -3.51
CA ILE A 45 -8.13 -2.91 -4.06
C ILE A 45 -8.78 -2.11 -2.93
N PHE A 46 -9.36 -2.78 -1.94
CA PHE A 46 -9.97 -2.13 -0.78
C PHE A 46 -8.95 -1.28 0.00
N TYR A 47 -7.77 -1.83 0.30
CA TYR A 47 -6.70 -1.12 1.00
C TYR A 47 -6.08 0.02 0.19
N THR A 48 -6.12 -0.05 -1.15
CA THR A 48 -5.80 1.09 -2.02
C THR A 48 -6.81 2.21 -1.83
N GLY A 49 -8.11 1.88 -1.85
CA GLY A 49 -9.19 2.84 -1.62
C GLY A 49 -9.15 3.46 -0.22
N TRP A 50 -8.85 2.65 0.81
CA TRP A 50 -8.67 3.16 2.17
C TRP A 50 -7.44 4.08 2.27
N GLY A 51 -6.33 3.75 1.60
CA GLY A 51 -5.19 4.65 1.51
C GLY A 51 -5.53 5.99 0.85
N LEU A 52 -6.36 6.00 -0.21
CA LEU A 52 -6.85 7.23 -0.83
C LEU A 52 -7.72 8.04 0.14
N TRP A 53 -8.54 7.38 0.95
CA TRP A 53 -9.26 8.05 2.03
C TRP A 53 -8.31 8.68 3.06
N ASN A 54 -7.22 7.98 3.44
CA ASN A 54 -6.21 8.52 4.35
C ASN A 54 -5.52 9.78 3.77
N LEU A 55 -5.29 9.84 2.46
CA LEU A 55 -4.75 11.05 1.81
C LEU A 55 -5.67 12.27 1.97
N TYR A 56 -6.98 12.07 1.97
CA TYR A 56 -7.95 13.14 2.25
C TYR A 56 -8.06 13.44 3.75
N TYR A 57 -8.01 12.40 4.59
CA TYR A 57 -8.26 12.49 6.02
C TYR A 57 -7.10 13.11 6.81
N TYR A 58 -5.85 12.73 6.53
CA TYR A 58 -4.69 13.17 7.33
C TYR A 58 -4.41 14.67 7.32
N PRO A 59 -4.56 15.40 6.19
CA PRO A 59 -4.45 16.85 6.20
C PRO A 59 -5.49 17.53 7.11
N SER A 60 -6.69 16.94 7.28
CA SER A 60 -7.70 17.48 8.20
C SER A 60 -7.35 17.32 9.69
N LEU A 61 -6.31 16.54 9.99
CA LEU A 61 -5.80 16.29 11.34
C LEU A 61 -4.41 16.90 11.57
N ASP A 62 -3.88 17.69 10.63
CA ASP A 62 -2.50 18.20 10.63
C ASP A 62 -1.42 17.09 10.70
N GLN A 63 -1.74 15.89 10.18
CA GLN A 63 -0.88 14.71 10.21
C GLN A 63 -0.06 14.53 8.92
N TRP A 64 0.94 15.41 8.73
CA TRP A 64 1.73 15.44 7.49
C TRP A 64 2.70 14.26 7.32
N PHE A 65 3.23 13.70 8.40
CA PHE A 65 4.09 12.51 8.29
C PHE A 65 3.28 11.28 7.85
N SER A 66 2.10 11.11 8.41
CA SER A 66 1.12 10.11 7.98
C SER A 66 0.69 10.36 6.53
N PHE A 67 0.39 11.61 6.14
CA PHE A 67 0.06 11.91 4.75
C PHE A 67 1.13 11.41 3.75
N ILE A 68 2.41 11.64 4.04
CA ILE A 68 3.52 11.17 3.19
C ILE A 68 3.59 9.63 3.18
N GLY A 69 3.43 8.98 4.34
CA GLY A 69 3.37 7.52 4.44
C GLY A 69 2.23 6.91 3.63
N ALA A 70 1.04 7.49 3.72
CA ALA A 70 -0.13 7.07 2.97
C ALA A 70 0.06 7.19 1.46
N ILE A 71 0.79 8.21 0.97
CA ILE A 71 1.13 8.31 -0.47
C ILE A 71 1.92 7.06 -0.88
N ALA A 72 2.93 6.67 -0.10
CA ALA A 72 3.74 5.50 -0.39
C ALA A 72 2.90 4.21 -0.39
N ILE A 73 2.00 4.03 0.58
CA ILE A 73 1.07 2.89 0.64
C ILE A 73 0.17 2.83 -0.61
N VAL A 74 -0.45 3.97 -0.97
CA VAL A 74 -1.35 4.05 -2.13
C VAL A 74 -0.60 3.71 -3.41
N VAL A 75 0.59 4.27 -3.62
CA VAL A 75 1.39 4.00 -4.82
C VAL A 75 1.75 2.52 -4.92
N VAL A 76 2.26 1.92 -3.85
CA VAL A 76 2.69 0.52 -3.86
C VAL A 76 1.50 -0.43 -4.09
N ASN A 77 0.37 -0.20 -3.42
CA ASN A 77 -0.83 -1.02 -3.63
C ASN A 77 -1.40 -0.83 -5.04
N ALA A 78 -1.45 0.40 -5.56
CA ALA A 78 -1.92 0.66 -6.92
C ALA A 78 -1.03 -0.03 -7.96
N VAL A 79 0.30 0.04 -7.83
CA VAL A 79 1.23 -0.68 -8.70
C VAL A 79 1.00 -2.18 -8.63
N TRP A 80 0.85 -2.74 -7.43
CA TRP A 80 0.58 -4.17 -7.28
C TRP A 80 -0.76 -4.57 -7.93
N VAL A 81 -1.84 -3.81 -7.73
CA VAL A 81 -3.16 -4.07 -8.34
C VAL A 81 -3.06 -4.03 -9.87
N MET A 82 -2.38 -3.04 -10.43
CA MET A 82 -2.17 -2.96 -11.89
C MET A 82 -1.45 -4.20 -12.42
N LEU A 83 -0.39 -4.64 -11.75
CA LEU A 83 0.34 -5.86 -12.12
C LEU A 83 -0.52 -7.12 -11.94
N ALA A 84 -1.30 -7.20 -10.88
CA ALA A 84 -2.17 -8.35 -10.61
C ALA A 84 -3.26 -8.47 -11.68
N VAL A 85 -3.86 -7.36 -12.11
CA VAL A 85 -4.80 -7.32 -13.24
C VAL A 85 -4.11 -7.69 -14.55
N TYR A 86 -2.89 -7.21 -14.79
CA TYR A 86 -2.13 -7.55 -16.00
C TYR A 86 -1.81 -9.06 -16.08
N TYR A 87 -1.21 -9.62 -15.03
CA TYR A 87 -0.79 -11.03 -15.02
C TYR A 87 -1.92 -12.03 -14.78
N SER A 88 -3.08 -11.60 -14.27
CA SER A 88 -4.27 -12.47 -14.21
C SER A 88 -4.90 -12.71 -15.59
N ARG A 89 -4.79 -11.74 -16.52
CA ARG A 89 -5.32 -11.88 -17.89
C ARG A 89 -4.53 -12.88 -18.73
N ASN A 90 -3.22 -13.04 -18.48
CA ASN A 90 -2.37 -13.98 -19.23
C ASN A 90 -2.68 -15.46 -18.95
N LYS A 91 -3.39 -15.78 -17.86
CA LYS A 91 -3.76 -17.16 -17.52
C LYS A 91 -4.76 -17.78 -18.51
N TYR A 92 -5.51 -16.96 -19.26
CA TYR A 92 -6.49 -17.41 -20.25
C TYR A 92 -5.99 -17.37 -21.70
N ALA A 93 -4.77 -16.86 -21.94
CA ALA A 93 -4.17 -16.83 -23.28
C ALA A 93 -3.26 -18.05 -23.56
N SER A 94 -2.98 -18.87 -22.54
CA SER A 94 -2.06 -20.02 -22.61
C SER A 94 -2.73 -21.35 -22.22
N ALA A 95 -4.07 -21.38 -22.14
CA ALA A 95 -4.89 -22.57 -21.89
C ALA A 95 -5.85 -22.74 -23.08
#